data_AF-A0A072VB16-F1
#
_entry.id   AF-A0A072VB16-F1
#
_cell.length_a   1.000
_cell.length_b   1.000
_cell.length_c   1.000
_cell.angle_alpha   90.00
_cell.angle_beta   90.00
_cell.angle_gamma   90.00
#
_symmetry.space_group_name_H-M   'P 1'
#
loop_
_entity.id
_entity.type
_entity.pdbx_description
1 polymer ?
#
loop_
_entity_poly.entity_id
_entity_poly.type
_entity_poly.pdbx_seq_one_letter_code
_entity_poly.pdbx_strand_id
1 'polypeptide(L)' 'MVAIGVVFRDHLARFIGGYAENIGLGSSILAENIGFIMFTTEKSYNQGWNNLWVESVSQVVVMNVNSK' A
#
# COMPACT_ATOMS: atom_id res chain seq x y z
N MET A 1 4.07 13.26 13.24
CA MET A 1 4.58 13.05 11.87
C MET A 1 4.29 11.61 11.50
N VAL A 2 3.83 11.35 10.28
CA VAL A 2 3.47 10.01 9.79
C VAL A 2 4.30 9.66 8.57
N ALA A 3 4.45 8.36 8.33
CA ALA A 3 5.17 7.81 7.20
C ALA A 3 4.43 6.61 6.64
N ILE A 4 4.66 6.30 5.37
CA ILE A 4 4.20 5.08 4.71
C ILE A 4 5.39 4.14 4.56
N GLY A 5 5.14 2.84 4.73
CA GLY A 5 6.05 1.78 4.37
C GLY A 5 5.31 0.70 3.59
N VAL A 6 5.89 0.25 2.48
CA VAL A 6 5.33 -0.81 1.63
C VAL A 6 6.41 -1.83 1.28
N VAL A 7 6.02 -3.10 1.29
CA VAL A 7 6.87 -4.23 0.91
C VAL A 7 6.29 -4.87 -0.34
N PHE A 8 7.13 -5.08 -1.34
CA PHE A 8 6.77 -5.76 -2.59
C PHE A 8 7.27 -7.19 -2.57
N ARG A 9 6.37 -8.12 -2.90
CA ARG A 9 6.68 -9.54 -3.01
C ARG A 9 6.16 -10.11 -4.33
N ASP A 10 6.84 -11.12 -4.86
CA ASP A 10 6.31 -11.89 -5.99
C ASP A 10 5.25 -12.90 -5.52
N HIS A 11 4.65 -13.60 -6.49
CA HIS A 11 3.68 -14.66 -6.23
C HIS A 11 4.23 -15.86 -5.45
N LEU A 12 5.55 -15.97 -5.29
CA LEU A 12 6.23 -16.97 -4.46
C LEU A 12 6.62 -16.40 -3.07
N ALA A 13 6.06 -15.25 -2.71
CA ALA A 13 6.34 -14.51 -1.49
C ALA A 13 7.81 -14.06 -1.33
N ARG A 14 8.59 -14.00 -2.42
CA ARG A 14 9.97 -13.51 -2.39
C ARG A 14 9.99 -11.99 -2.39
N PHE A 15 10.83 -11.40 -1.57
CA PHE A 15 11.01 -9.95 -1.52
C PHE A 15 11.59 -9.42 -2.83
N ILE A 16 10.88 -8.47 -3.45
CA ILE A 16 11.32 -7.77 -4.67
C ILE A 16 11.89 -6.39 -4.32
N GLY A 17 11.37 -5.75 -3.26
CA GLY A 17 11.78 -4.41 -2.86
C GLY A 17 10.84 -3.80 -1.83
N GLY A 18 11.13 -2.57 -1.44
CA GLY A 18 10.29 -1.80 -0.53
C GLY A 18 10.32 -0.32 -0.82
N TYR A 19 9.34 0.39 -0.28
CA TYR A 19 9.22 1.84 -0.35
C TYR A 19 8.94 2.41 1.02
N ALA A 20 9.54 3.55 1.34
CA ALA A 20 9.19 4.32 2.51
C ALA A 20 9.19 5.82 2.18
N GLU A 21 8.20 6.54 2.68
CA GLU A 21 8.10 7.99 2.49
C GLU A 21 7.54 8.65 3.74
N ASN A 22 8.12 9.79 4.08
CA ASN A 22 7.59 10.65 5.11
C ASN A 22 6.52 11.58 4.51
N ILE A 23 5.31 11.55 5.05
CA ILE A 23 4.16 12.33 4.57
C ILE A 23 3.90 13.58 5.43
N GLY A 24 4.77 13.88 6.38
CA GLY A 24 4.64 15.05 7.25
C GLY A 24 3.59 14.85 8.36
N LEU A 25 2.79 15.87 8.63
CA LEU A 25 1.79 15.85 9.69
C LEU A 25 0.48 15.20 9.19
N GLY A 26 -0.04 14.24 9.95
CA GLY A 26 -1.26 13.51 9.62
C GLY A 26 -1.60 12.47 10.66
N SER A 27 -2.69 11.73 10.44
CA SER A 27 -3.09 10.59 11.25
C SER A 27 -2.59 9.28 10.65
N SER A 28 -2.44 8.24 11.48
CA SER A 28 -2.04 6.90 11.01
C SER A 28 -3.00 6.33 9.97
N ILE A 29 -4.31 6.48 10.19
CA ILE A 29 -5.32 6.01 9.24
C ILE A 29 -5.26 6.73 7.88
N LEU A 30 -4.89 8.02 7.87
CA LEU A 30 -4.68 8.77 6.63
C LEU A 30 -3.47 8.22 5.89
N ALA A 31 -2.35 8.01 6.60
CA ALA A 31 -1.15 7.42 6.04
C ALA A 31 -1.41 6.03 5.43
N GLU A 32 -2.17 5.17 6.12
CA GLU A 32 -2.50 3.84 5.63
C GLU A 32 -3.39 3.87 4.38
N ASN A 33 -4.39 4.76 4.32
CA ASN A 33 -5.24 4.89 3.13
C ASN A 33 -4.45 5.42 1.92
N ILE A 34 -3.62 6.45 2.11
CA ILE A 34 -2.76 7.00 1.04
C ILE A 34 -1.78 5.92 0.56
N GLY A 35 -1.12 5.25 1.50
CA GLY A 35 -0.19 4.17 1.21
C GLY A 35 -0.86 2.93 0.59
N PHE A 36 -2.15 2.72 0.76
CA PHE A 36 -2.85 1.67 0.04
C PHE A 36 -3.20 2.12 -1.38
N ILE A 37 -3.86 3.27 -1.53
CA ILE A 37 -4.35 3.75 -2.82
C ILE A 37 -3.19 4.02 -3.79
N MET A 38 -2.16 4.75 -3.35
CA MET A 38 -1.02 5.11 -4.21
C MET A 38 -0.30 3.86 -4.77
N PHE A 39 -0.20 2.80 -3.96
CA PHE A 39 0.54 1.61 -4.36
C PHE A 39 -0.27 0.61 -5.17
N THR A 40 -1.57 0.50 -4.87
CA THR A 40 -2.49 -0.37 -5.63
C THR A 40 -2.83 0.19 -7.01
N THR A 41 -2.74 1.52 -7.19
CA THR A 41 -3.06 2.19 -8.45
C THR A 41 -1.82 2.67 -9.21
N GLU A 42 -1.15 3.72 -8.72
CA GLU A 42 -0.13 4.44 -9.48
C GLU A 42 1.16 3.64 -9.61
N LYS A 43 1.69 3.10 -8.50
CA LYS A 43 2.98 2.38 -8.54
C LYS A 43 2.88 1.05 -9.27
N SER A 44 1.83 0.28 -9.02
CA SER A 44 1.60 -0.99 -9.69
C SER A 44 1.39 -0.82 -11.20
N TYR A 45 0.63 0.20 -11.61
CA TYR A 45 0.43 0.53 -13.02
C TYR A 45 1.74 0.91 -13.70
N ASN A 46 2.53 1.78 -13.09
CA ASN A 46 3.84 2.19 -13.62
C ASN A 46 4.84 1.03 -13.72
N GLN A 47 4.69 -0.02 -12.90
CA GLN A 47 5.50 -1.24 -12.97
C GLN A 47 4.91 -2.32 -13.90
N GLY A 48 3.74 -2.08 -14.50
CA GLY A 48 3.05 -3.08 -15.33
C GLY A 48 2.58 -4.30 -14.54
N TRP A 49 2.43 -4.19 -13.22
CA TRP A 49 1.98 -5.28 -12.37
C TRP A 49 0.48 -5.48 -12.51
N ASN A 50 0.11 -6.68 -12.94
CA ASN A 50 -1.28 -7.12 -13.09
C ASN A 50 -1.55 -8.24 -12.06
N ASN A 51 -2.79 -8.35 -11.57
CA ASN A 51 -3.20 -9.31 -10.53
C ASN A 51 -2.47 -9.10 -9.18
N LEU A 52 -2.73 -7.96 -8.55
CA LEU A 52 -2.13 -7.60 -7.28
C LEU A 52 -2.87 -8.25 -6.12
N TRP A 53 -2.11 -8.75 -5.14
CA TRP A 53 -2.61 -9.04 -3.80
C TRP A 53 -2.01 -8.03 -2.83
N VAL A 54 -2.87 -7.32 -2.12
CA VAL A 54 -2.48 -6.19 -1.27
C VAL A 54 -2.96 -6.48 0.14
N GLU A 55 -2.03 -6.42 1.08
CA GLU A 55 -2.27 -6.69 2.49
C GLU A 55 -2.06 -5.40 3.29
N SER A 56 -2.94 -5.16 4.26
CA SER A 56 -2.79 -4.09 5.25
C SER A 56 -3.20 -4.62 6.61
N VAL A 57 -2.48 -4.21 7.66
CA VAL A 57 -2.84 -4.50 9.05
C VAL A 57 -4.07 -3.71 9.50
N SER A 58 -4.44 -2.68 8.75
CA SER A 58 -5.57 -1.81 9.04
C SER A 58 -6.87 -2.40 8.51
N GLN A 59 -7.70 -2.91 9.42
CA GLN A 59 -9.02 -3.45 9.07
C GLN A 59 -9.88 -2.41 8.34
N VAL A 60 -9.78 -1.12 8.71
CA VAL A 60 -10.56 -0.05 8.09
C VAL A 60 -10.19 0.13 6.61
N VAL A 61 -8.90 0.11 6.29
CA VAL A 61 -8.44 0.23 4.89
C VAL A 61 -8.87 -0.98 4.07
N VAL A 62 -8.71 -2.19 4.63
CA VAL A 62 -9.15 -3.42 3.97
C VAL A 62 -10.66 -3.42 3.75
N MET A 63 -11.45 -2.94 4.71
CA MET A 63 -12.90 -2.83 4.58
C MET A 63 -13.29 -1.80 3.52
N ASN A 64 -12.71 -0.59 3.53
CA ASN A 64 -13.02 0.46 2.57
C ASN A 64 -12.76 0.07 1.12
N VAL A 65 -11.77 -0.79 0.89
CA VAL A 65 -11.41 -1.27 -0.46
C VAL A 65 -12.30 -2.44 -0.89
N ASN A 66 -12.73 -3.28 0.05
CA ASN A 66 -13.59 -4.44 -0.22
C ASN A 66 -15.08 -4.12 -0.17
N SER A 67 -15.47 -2.99 0.43
CA SER A 67 -16.84 -2.48 0.39
C SER A 67 -17.12 -1.95 -1.01
N LYS A 68 -17.83 -2.76 -1.81
CA LYS A 68 -18.39 -2.38 -3.11
C LYS A 68 -19.35 -1.20 -2.99
#